data_AF-A0A7C3VGU3-F1
#
_entry.id   AF-A0A7C3VGU3-F1
#
_cell.length_a   1.000
_cell.length_b   1.000
_cell.length_c   1.000
_cell.angle_alpha   90.00
_cell.angle_beta   90.00
_cell.angle_gamma   90.00
#
_symmetry.space_group_name_H-M   'P 1'
#
loop_
_entity.id
_entity.type
_entity.pdbx_description
1 polymer ?
#
loop_
_entity_poly.entity_id
_entity_poly.type
_entity_poly.pdbx_seq_one_letter_code
_entity_poly.pdbx_strand_id
1 'polypeptide(L)'
;MKMILLNIKKRTSVAMTELVLLFPIFLIVLFFTARILALLVLVQKMEISGYYAARRWQLESHLYIGYATGWDETYLKQNIKDRVSEYIGFNSPAVKKFLNLKDGGLELEITRTQVWNVVTIRVYTNPAGIKLLCKYPKQAVCVEKFQNQYCESGYDYICTSGKALEVIKYVPNRDRPIAFVLPGLQS
;
A
#
# COMPACT_ATOMS: atom_id res chain seq x y z
N MET A 1 -58.38 53.34 3.71
CA MET A 1 -57.83 52.23 4.52
C MET A 1 -57.48 51.08 3.57
N LYS A 2 -56.20 50.93 3.21
CA LYS A 2 -55.73 49.94 2.21
C LYS A 2 -54.96 48.83 2.93
N MET A 3 -55.56 47.64 3.03
CA MET A 3 -54.88 46.45 3.55
C MET A 3 -53.95 45.89 2.47
N ILE A 4 -52.64 45.90 2.74
CA ILE A 4 -51.63 45.25 1.92
C ILE A 4 -51.53 43.80 2.42
N LEU A 5 -52.11 42.87 1.66
CA LEU A 5 -51.97 41.42 1.88
C LEU A 5 -50.58 40.98 1.39
N LEU A 6 -49.65 40.82 2.33
CA LEU A 6 -48.34 40.21 2.09
C LEU A 6 -48.53 38.71 1.83
N ASN A 7 -48.50 38.33 0.56
CA ASN A 7 -48.56 36.94 0.12
C ASN A 7 -47.19 36.27 0.38
N ILE A 8 -47.01 35.73 1.59
CA ILE A 8 -45.82 34.95 1.96
C ILE A 8 -45.89 33.60 1.24
N LYS A 9 -45.26 33.54 0.07
CA LYS A 9 -45.07 32.29 -0.68
C LYS A 9 -44.10 31.41 0.11
N LYS A 10 -44.64 30.45 0.87
CA LYS A 10 -43.88 29.43 1.60
C LYS A 10 -43.09 28.61 0.57
N ARG A 11 -41.76 28.80 0.48
CA ARG A 11 -40.88 27.89 -0.27
C ARG A 11 -40.84 26.59 0.52
N THR A 12 -41.54 25.57 0.06
CA THR A 12 -41.41 24.22 0.58
C THR A 12 -40.00 23.72 0.30
N SER A 13 -39.40 23.09 1.30
CA SER A 13 -37.99 22.71 1.39
C SER A 13 -37.57 21.76 0.26
N VAL A 14 -36.74 22.25 -0.66
CA VAL A 14 -36.02 21.46 -1.68
C VAL A 14 -34.66 20.96 -1.13
N ALA A 15 -34.54 20.79 0.19
CA ALA A 15 -33.28 20.35 0.83
C ALA A 15 -33.17 18.82 0.92
N MET A 16 -34.30 18.10 0.92
CA MET A 16 -34.30 16.63 1.05
C MET A 16 -33.86 15.91 -0.23
N THR A 17 -34.09 16.49 -1.41
CA THR A 17 -33.78 15.84 -2.70
C THR A 17 -32.30 15.95 -3.10
N GLU A 18 -31.59 17.00 -2.70
CA GLU A 18 -30.14 17.10 -2.90
C GLU A 18 -29.36 16.14 -2.00
N LEU A 19 -29.78 15.97 -0.73
CA LEU A 19 -29.15 15.04 0.21
C LEU A 19 -29.21 13.57 -0.28
N VAL A 20 -30.30 13.17 -0.92
CA VAL A 20 -30.48 11.81 -1.46
C VAL A 20 -29.54 11.53 -2.65
N LEU A 21 -29.22 12.54 -3.45
CA LEU A 21 -28.26 12.43 -4.56
C LEU A 21 -26.81 12.53 -4.09
N LEU A 22 -26.52 13.33 -3.06
CA LEU A 22 -25.18 13.48 -2.50
C LEU A 22 -24.74 12.26 -1.67
N PHE A 23 -25.67 11.60 -0.99
CA PHE A 23 -25.37 10.44 -0.14
C PHE A 23 -24.63 9.28 -0.87
N PRO A 24 -25.09 8.78 -2.05
CA PRO A 24 -24.36 7.72 -2.77
C PRO A 24 -23.00 8.19 -3.29
N ILE A 25 -22.87 9.46 -3.69
CA ILE A 25 -21.59 10.03 -4.13
C ILE A 25 -20.62 10.10 -2.95
N PHE A 26 -21.10 10.54 -1.79
CA PHE A 26 -20.32 10.59 -0.55
C PHE A 26 -19.82 9.20 -0.13
N LEU A 27 -20.67 8.17 -0.21
CA LEU A 27 -20.25 6.79 0.07
C LEU A 27 -19.15 6.33 -0.87
N ILE A 28 -19.25 6.61 -2.17
CA ILE A 28 -18.21 6.27 -3.15
C ILE A 28 -16.89 6.93 -2.77
N VAL A 29 -16.91 8.23 -2.47
CA VAL A 29 -15.70 8.98 -2.06
C VAL A 29 -15.09 8.38 -0.79
N LEU A 30 -15.90 8.02 0.21
CA LEU A 30 -15.45 7.40 1.45
C LEU A 30 -14.77 6.04 1.19
N PHE A 31 -15.34 5.21 0.34
CA PHE A 31 -14.71 3.93 -0.05
C PHE A 31 -13.37 4.15 -0.74
N PHE A 32 -13.27 5.14 -1.64
CA PHE A 32 -12.00 5.48 -2.29
C PHE A 32 -10.95 5.97 -1.29
N THR A 33 -11.29 6.91 -0.41
CA THR A 33 -10.34 7.45 0.56
C THR A 33 -9.89 6.38 1.55
N ALA A 34 -10.77 5.48 1.99
CA ALA A 34 -10.39 4.35 2.83
C ALA A 34 -9.38 3.41 2.14
N ARG A 35 -9.55 3.14 0.85
CA ARG A 35 -8.60 2.32 0.08
C ARG A 35 -7.26 3.01 -0.16
N ILE A 36 -7.26 4.32 -0.39
CA ILE A 36 -6.03 5.12 -0.51
C ILE A 36 -5.29 5.13 0.83
N LEU A 37 -6.00 5.33 1.95
CA LEU A 37 -5.42 5.26 3.29
C LEU A 37 -4.79 3.89 3.57
N ALA A 38 -5.47 2.80 3.22
CA ALA A 38 -4.92 1.45 3.36
C ALA A 38 -3.60 1.29 2.60
N LEU A 39 -3.52 1.83 1.38
CA LEU A 39 -2.30 1.75 0.57
C LEU A 39 -1.16 2.59 1.16
N LEU A 40 -1.46 3.77 1.72
CA LEU A 40 -0.46 4.60 2.44
C LEU A 40 0.07 3.90 3.69
N VAL A 41 -0.82 3.32 4.50
CA VAL A 41 -0.45 2.54 5.68
C VAL A 41 0.43 1.34 5.30
N LEU A 42 0.11 0.67 4.18
CA LEU A 42 0.94 -0.42 3.67
C LEU A 42 2.35 0.05 3.32
N VAL A 43 2.49 1.15 2.59
CA VAL A 43 3.81 1.72 2.23
C VAL A 43 4.61 2.06 3.49
N GLN A 44 4.00 2.70 4.48
CA GLN A 44 4.67 3.02 5.76
C GLN A 44 5.14 1.76 6.49
N LYS A 45 4.28 0.72 6.55
CA LYS A 45 4.65 -0.57 7.15
C LYS A 45 5.81 -1.23 6.41
N MET A 46 5.78 -1.20 5.07
CA MET A 46 6.85 -1.75 4.24
C MET A 46 8.17 -1.00 4.42
N GLU A 47 8.14 0.32 4.58
CA GLU A 47 9.35 1.11 4.85
C GLU A 47 10.02 0.73 6.17
N ILE A 48 9.23 0.62 7.24
CA ILE A 48 9.73 0.20 8.57
C ILE A 48 10.22 -1.24 8.53
N SER A 49 9.49 -2.14 7.88
CA SER A 49 9.91 -3.53 7.67
C SER A 49 11.19 -3.64 6.85
N GLY A 50 11.33 -2.84 5.79
CA GLY A 50 12.53 -2.77 4.96
C GLY A 50 13.74 -2.37 5.78
N TYR A 51 13.59 -1.35 6.63
CA TYR A 51 14.64 -0.92 7.53
C TYR A 51 15.01 -2.00 8.56
N TYR A 52 14.02 -2.65 9.16
CA TYR A 52 14.25 -3.75 10.10
C TYR A 52 14.99 -4.92 9.45
N ALA A 53 14.51 -5.40 8.29
CA ALA A 53 15.10 -6.52 7.56
C ALA A 53 16.55 -6.22 7.15
N ALA A 54 16.78 -5.03 6.60
CA ALA A 54 18.09 -4.50 6.26
C ALA A 54 19.05 -4.53 7.46
N ARG A 55 18.62 -3.98 8.59
CA ARG A 55 19.46 -3.91 9.80
C ARG A 55 19.73 -5.28 10.40
N ARG A 56 18.72 -6.14 10.45
CA ARG A 56 18.85 -7.51 10.97
C ARG A 56 19.83 -8.32 10.13
N TRP A 57 19.71 -8.25 8.81
CA TRP A 57 20.65 -8.89 7.89
C TRP A 57 22.08 -8.36 8.08
N GLN A 58 22.26 -7.05 8.23
CA GLN A 58 23.57 -6.46 8.46
C GLN A 58 24.30 -7.04 9.67
N LEU A 59 23.57 -7.22 10.77
CA LEU A 59 24.14 -7.60 12.05
C LEU A 59 24.44 -9.09 12.14
N GLU A 60 23.64 -9.93 11.48
CA GLU A 60 23.67 -11.38 11.66
C GLU A 60 24.14 -12.16 10.44
N SER A 61 24.23 -11.54 9.26
CA SER A 61 24.77 -12.23 8.08
C SER A 61 26.26 -12.53 8.26
N HIS A 62 26.64 -13.74 7.85
CA HIS A 62 28.01 -14.21 7.90
C HIS A 62 28.76 -13.79 6.63
N LEU A 63 30.02 -13.38 6.80
CA LEU A 63 30.95 -13.10 5.71
C LEU A 63 31.44 -14.40 5.03
N TYR A 64 31.51 -15.50 5.79
CA TYR A 64 32.03 -16.77 5.29
C TYR A 64 30.98 -17.51 4.44
N ILE A 65 31.39 -17.90 3.23
CA ILE A 65 30.52 -18.48 2.20
C ILE A 65 29.82 -19.76 2.69
N GLY A 66 30.49 -20.60 3.49
CA GLY A 66 29.91 -21.85 3.99
C GLY A 66 28.72 -21.65 4.95
N TYR A 67 28.70 -20.57 5.72
CA TYR A 67 27.55 -20.20 6.56
C TYR A 67 26.54 -19.32 5.81
N ALA A 68 27.02 -18.55 4.82
CA ALA A 68 26.19 -17.71 3.96
C ALA A 68 25.18 -18.49 3.11
N THR A 69 25.60 -19.58 2.47
CA THR A 69 24.73 -20.38 1.60
C THR A 69 23.86 -21.38 2.37
N GLY A 70 24.22 -21.68 3.62
CA GLY A 70 23.48 -22.58 4.50
C GLY A 70 22.57 -21.83 5.46
N TRP A 71 23.15 -21.33 6.55
CA TRP A 71 22.40 -20.77 7.67
C TRP A 71 21.73 -19.43 7.34
N ASP A 72 22.41 -18.52 6.63
CA ASP A 72 21.85 -17.19 6.35
C ASP A 72 20.63 -17.27 5.40
N GLU A 73 20.71 -18.07 4.33
CA GLU A 73 19.59 -18.20 3.36
C GLU A 73 18.43 -19.05 3.89
N THR A 74 18.70 -20.08 4.70
CA THR A 74 17.63 -20.99 5.16
C THR A 74 17.00 -20.55 6.47
N TYR A 75 17.80 -20.08 7.44
CA TYR A 75 17.33 -19.75 8.78
C TYR A 75 17.13 -18.25 8.96
N LEU A 76 18.18 -17.44 8.73
CA LEU A 76 18.13 -16.00 8.99
C LEU A 76 17.10 -15.30 8.10
N LYS A 77 17.13 -15.58 6.78
CA LYS A 77 16.18 -15.01 5.82
C LYS A 77 14.74 -15.39 6.14
N GLN A 78 14.49 -16.65 6.49
CA GLN A 78 13.14 -17.09 6.85
C GLN A 78 12.68 -16.44 8.14
N ASN A 79 13.53 -16.34 9.16
CA ASN A 79 13.20 -15.66 10.42
C ASN A 79 12.86 -14.18 10.20
N ILE A 80 13.65 -13.48 9.38
CA ILE A 80 13.37 -12.09 8.99
C ILE A 80 12.03 -12.02 8.25
N LYS A 81 11.81 -12.91 7.29
CA LYS A 81 10.58 -12.97 6.51
C LYS A 81 9.36 -13.17 7.41
N ASP A 82 9.44 -14.05 8.41
CA ASP A 82 8.35 -14.32 9.35
C ASP A 82 8.02 -13.08 10.19
N ARG A 83 9.04 -12.37 10.69
CA ARG A 83 8.86 -11.12 11.46
C ARG A 83 8.31 -9.98 10.61
N VAL A 84 8.78 -9.85 9.38
CA VAL A 84 8.27 -8.86 8.41
C VAL A 84 6.82 -9.18 8.05
N SER A 85 6.50 -10.44 7.80
CA SER A 85 5.14 -10.95 7.55
C SER A 85 4.19 -10.59 8.70
N GLU A 86 4.63 -10.86 9.92
CA GLU A 86 3.89 -10.55 11.14
C GLU A 86 3.62 -9.05 11.27
N TYR A 87 4.65 -8.21 11.08
CA TYR A 87 4.54 -6.76 11.21
C TYR A 87 3.64 -6.10 10.13
N ILE A 88 3.76 -6.54 8.88
CA ILE A 88 2.92 -6.06 7.78
C ILE A 88 1.46 -6.43 8.05
N GLY A 89 1.22 -7.60 8.64
CA GLY A 89 -0.09 -8.01 9.13
C GLY A 89 -0.70 -9.19 8.36
N PHE A 90 0.10 -10.05 7.73
CA PHE A 90 -0.38 -11.27 7.07
C PHE A 90 -1.04 -12.25 8.04
N ASN A 91 -0.61 -12.24 9.30
CA ASN A 91 -1.13 -13.11 10.37
C ASN A 91 -2.45 -12.60 10.98
N SER A 92 -2.80 -11.32 10.77
CA SER A 92 -4.03 -10.73 11.30
C SER A 92 -5.11 -10.67 10.22
N PRO A 93 -6.21 -11.44 10.32
CA PRO A 93 -7.24 -11.48 9.29
C PRO A 93 -7.87 -10.10 9.00
N ALA A 94 -8.02 -9.27 10.03
CA ALA A 94 -8.57 -7.92 9.91
C ALA A 94 -7.64 -6.99 9.12
N VAL A 95 -6.36 -6.95 9.47
CA VAL A 95 -5.35 -6.12 8.80
C VAL A 95 -5.15 -6.59 7.35
N LYS A 96 -5.06 -7.91 7.15
CA LYS A 96 -4.95 -8.55 5.84
C LYS A 96 -6.09 -8.15 4.90
N LYS A 97 -7.33 -8.17 5.39
CA LYS A 97 -8.52 -7.76 4.62
C LYS A 97 -8.53 -6.26 4.36
N PHE A 98 -8.13 -5.45 5.33
CA PHE A 98 -8.08 -3.99 5.18
C PHE A 98 -7.04 -3.55 4.12
N LEU A 99 -5.83 -4.12 4.18
CA LEU A 99 -4.72 -3.86 3.26
C LEU A 99 -4.80 -4.65 1.94
N ASN A 100 -5.83 -5.49 1.76
CA ASN A 100 -5.99 -6.41 0.62
C ASN A 100 -4.74 -7.26 0.33
N LEU A 101 -4.06 -7.80 1.34
CA LEU A 101 -2.85 -8.59 1.11
C LEU A 101 -3.19 -9.94 0.46
N LYS A 102 -2.36 -10.38 -0.51
CA LYS A 102 -2.48 -11.69 -1.14
C LYS A 102 -1.92 -12.78 -0.22
N ASP A 103 -2.56 -13.96 -0.18
CA ASP A 103 -2.04 -15.10 0.57
C ASP A 103 -0.63 -15.49 0.12
N GLY A 104 0.31 -15.55 1.06
CA GLY A 104 1.73 -15.81 0.76
C GLY A 104 2.41 -14.73 -0.09
N GLY A 105 1.77 -13.58 -0.30
CA GLY A 105 2.24 -12.50 -1.17
C GLY A 105 3.38 -11.66 -0.59
N LEU A 106 4.24 -12.23 0.26
CA LEU A 106 5.46 -11.58 0.75
C LEU A 106 6.68 -12.33 0.20
N GLU A 107 7.50 -11.60 -0.55
CA GLU A 107 8.80 -12.07 -1.00
C GLU A 107 9.90 -11.22 -0.37
N LEU A 108 10.90 -11.89 0.19
CA LEU A 108 12.12 -11.28 0.69
C LEU A 108 13.27 -11.82 -0.15
N GLU A 109 13.84 -10.95 -0.98
CA GLU A 109 14.99 -11.25 -1.82
C GLU A 109 16.20 -10.49 -1.27
N ILE A 110 17.33 -11.18 -1.16
CA ILE A 110 18.57 -10.58 -0.66
C ILE A 110 19.68 -10.90 -1.64
N THR A 111 20.20 -9.86 -2.27
CA THR A 111 21.29 -9.97 -3.24
C THR A 111 22.56 -9.43 -2.62
N ARG A 112 23.55 -10.30 -2.44
CA ARG A 112 24.87 -9.90 -1.94
C ARG A 112 25.73 -9.42 -3.10
N THR A 113 26.27 -8.23 -2.99
CA THR A 113 27.31 -7.70 -3.87
C THR A 113 28.63 -7.60 -3.11
N GLN A 114 29.72 -7.27 -3.79
CA GLN A 114 31.03 -7.12 -3.15
C GLN A 114 31.06 -6.02 -2.07
N VAL A 115 30.22 -4.98 -2.21
CA VAL A 115 30.23 -3.79 -1.34
C VAL A 115 28.96 -3.70 -0.49
N TRP A 116 27.81 -4.03 -1.09
CA TRP A 116 26.48 -3.87 -0.50
C TRP A 116 25.67 -5.16 -0.53
N ASN A 117 24.79 -5.34 0.43
CA ASN A 117 23.68 -6.27 0.37
C ASN A 117 22.43 -5.47 0.00
N VAL A 118 21.76 -5.90 -1.05
CA VAL A 118 20.48 -5.34 -1.50
C VAL A 118 19.38 -6.18 -0.89
N VAL A 119 18.61 -5.60 0.01
CA VAL A 119 17.46 -6.23 0.65
C VAL A 119 16.20 -5.71 -0.02
N THR A 120 15.48 -6.60 -0.67
CA THR A 120 14.29 -6.31 -1.46
C THR A 120 13.10 -7.00 -0.84
N ILE A 121 12.11 -6.20 -0.42
CA ILE A 121 10.82 -6.72 0.07
C ILE A 121 9.78 -6.42 -0.99
N ARG A 122 9.10 -7.47 -1.48
CA ARG A 122 7.95 -7.36 -2.37
C ARG A 122 6.69 -7.82 -1.67
N VAL A 123 5.65 -6.99 -1.76
CA VAL A 123 4.32 -7.29 -1.22
C VAL A 123 3.30 -7.24 -2.35
N TYR A 124 2.56 -8.34 -2.50
CA TYR A 124 1.47 -8.45 -3.47
C TYR A 124 0.13 -8.23 -2.79
N THR A 125 -0.69 -7.36 -3.38
CA THR A 125 -2.08 -7.15 -2.97
C THR A 125 -3.04 -7.84 -3.93
N ASN A 126 -4.19 -8.26 -3.42
CA ASN A 126 -5.36 -8.63 -4.20
C ASN A 126 -6.02 -7.38 -4.79
N PRO A 127 -6.83 -7.52 -5.86
CA PRO A 127 -7.60 -6.41 -6.40
C PRO A 127 -8.57 -5.85 -5.36
N ALA A 128 -8.76 -4.52 -5.36
CA ALA A 128 -9.62 -3.85 -4.38
C ALA A 128 -11.11 -4.26 -4.50
N GLY A 129 -11.51 -4.80 -5.66
CA GLY A 129 -12.78 -5.51 -5.85
C GLY A 129 -14.00 -4.61 -5.84
N ILE A 130 -13.88 -3.36 -6.30
CA ILE A 130 -15.03 -2.43 -6.37
C ILE A 130 -15.90 -2.84 -7.56
N LYS A 131 -16.87 -3.74 -7.31
CA LYS A 131 -17.75 -4.34 -8.33
C LYS A 131 -18.39 -3.32 -9.29
N LEU A 132 -18.70 -2.12 -8.80
CA LEU A 132 -19.30 -1.05 -9.61
C LEU A 132 -18.36 -0.55 -10.71
N LEU A 133 -17.05 -0.46 -10.42
CA LEU A 133 -16.05 0.06 -11.34
C LEU A 133 -15.53 -1.02 -12.30
N CYS A 134 -15.52 -2.28 -11.84
CA CYS A 134 -15.02 -3.41 -12.62
C CYS A 134 -16.05 -3.99 -13.61
N LYS A 135 -17.25 -3.40 -13.69
CA LYS A 135 -18.28 -3.80 -14.66
C LYS A 135 -17.95 -3.34 -16.09
N TYR A 136 -17.21 -2.25 -16.23
CA TYR A 136 -16.90 -1.64 -17.51
C TYR A 136 -15.52 -2.07 -17.99
N PRO A 137 -15.33 -2.35 -19.29
CA PRO A 137 -14.02 -2.75 -19.82
C PRO A 137 -13.01 -1.61 -19.69
N LYS A 138 -11.72 -1.95 -19.59
CA LYS A 138 -10.60 -1.02 -19.41
C LYS A 138 -10.62 0.13 -20.43
N GLN A 139 -10.98 -0.16 -21.68
CA GLN A 139 -11.08 0.82 -22.77
C GLN A 139 -12.22 1.82 -22.60
N ALA A 140 -13.30 1.44 -21.90
CA ALA A 140 -14.42 2.34 -21.61
C ALA A 140 -14.15 3.26 -20.41
N VAL A 141 -13.29 2.84 -19.48
CA VAL A 141 -12.89 3.64 -18.31
C VAL A 141 -11.75 4.59 -18.66
N CYS A 142 -10.71 4.07 -19.33
CA CYS A 142 -9.58 4.85 -19.81
C CYS A 142 -9.81 5.27 -21.27
N VAL A 143 -10.75 6.19 -21.48
CA VAL A 143 -11.04 6.78 -22.81
C VAL A 143 -9.80 7.50 -23.37
N GLU A 144 -9.72 7.69 -24.69
CA GLU A 144 -8.56 8.28 -25.40
C GLU A 144 -8.00 9.56 -24.74
N LYS A 145 -8.87 10.42 -24.20
CA LYS A 145 -8.46 11.67 -23.51
C LYS A 145 -7.73 11.44 -22.18
N PHE A 146 -7.90 10.27 -21.56
CA PHE A 146 -7.32 9.85 -20.29
C PHE A 146 -6.55 8.53 -20.40
N GLN A 147 -6.17 8.14 -21.62
CA GLN A 147 -5.45 6.90 -21.92
C GLN A 147 -3.97 7.04 -21.51
N ASN A 148 -3.77 7.13 -20.20
CA ASN A 148 -2.48 7.24 -19.55
C ASN A 148 -2.15 5.92 -18.85
N GLN A 149 -0.86 5.58 -18.78
CA GLN A 149 -0.36 4.42 -18.04
C GLN A 149 -0.88 4.38 -16.59
N TYR A 150 -1.12 5.55 -15.99
CA TYR A 150 -1.70 5.67 -14.66
C TYR A 150 -3.15 5.20 -14.58
N CYS A 151 -3.99 5.56 -15.56
CA CYS A 151 -5.39 5.10 -15.60
C CYS A 151 -5.44 3.58 -15.70
N GLU A 152 -4.62 3.04 -16.59
CA GLU A 152 -4.51 1.61 -16.80
C GLU A 152 -4.05 0.86 -15.54
N SER A 153 -2.97 1.33 -14.92
CA SER A 153 -2.45 0.73 -13.67
C SER A 153 -3.44 0.85 -12.51
N GLY A 154 -4.23 1.93 -12.46
CA GLY A 154 -5.28 2.13 -11.47
C GLY A 154 -6.43 1.16 -11.67
N TYR A 155 -6.88 0.97 -12.92
CA TYR A 155 -7.90 -0.02 -13.26
C TYR A 155 -7.43 -1.44 -12.89
N ASP A 156 -6.18 -1.77 -13.22
CA ASP A 156 -5.62 -3.10 -12.94
C ASP A 156 -5.48 -3.38 -11.44
N TYR A 157 -5.11 -2.36 -10.64
CA TYR A 157 -5.13 -2.43 -9.18
C TYR A 157 -6.54 -2.67 -8.60
N ILE A 158 -7.55 -2.02 -9.16
CA ILE A 158 -8.92 -2.10 -8.63
C ILE A 158 -9.58 -3.44 -9.04
N CYS A 159 -9.32 -3.92 -10.26
CA CYS A 159 -10.20 -4.91 -10.91
C CYS A 159 -9.55 -6.24 -11.31
N THR A 160 -8.26 -6.30 -11.64
CA THR A 160 -7.66 -7.50 -12.23
C THR A 160 -6.62 -8.16 -11.33
N SER A 161 -5.42 -7.58 -11.22
CA SER A 161 -4.26 -8.24 -10.63
C SER A 161 -3.86 -7.72 -9.25
N GLY A 162 -4.45 -6.62 -8.79
CA GLY A 162 -3.93 -5.88 -7.64
C GLY A 162 -2.59 -5.21 -7.97
N LYS A 163 -1.74 -4.96 -6.97
CA LYS A 163 -0.47 -4.26 -7.15
C LYS A 163 0.66 -4.98 -6.41
N ALA A 164 1.83 -5.01 -7.04
CA ALA A 164 3.08 -5.36 -6.39
C ALA A 164 3.75 -4.06 -5.92
N LEU A 165 4.04 -3.98 -4.64
CA LEU A 165 4.85 -2.91 -4.05
C LEU A 165 6.21 -3.48 -3.71
N GLU A 166 7.25 -2.72 -4.00
CA GLU A 166 8.63 -3.10 -3.74
C GLU A 166 9.32 -2.02 -2.92
N VAL A 167 10.04 -2.43 -1.88
CA VAL A 167 10.93 -1.57 -1.10
C VAL A 167 12.32 -2.18 -1.15
N ILE A 168 13.27 -1.40 -1.64
CA ILE A 168 14.68 -1.80 -1.79
C ILE A 168 15.50 -1.00 -0.77
N LYS A 169 16.31 -1.70 0.02
CA LYS A 169 17.25 -1.09 0.96
C LYS A 169 18.66 -1.60 0.71
N TYR A 170 19.61 -0.68 0.69
CA TYR A 170 21.02 -0.98 0.51
C TYR A 170 21.72 -0.96 1.87
N VAL A 171 22.45 -2.01 2.17
CA VAL A 171 23.09 -2.23 3.47
C VAL A 171 24.55 -2.58 3.24
N PRO A 172 25.53 -1.91 3.85
CA PRO A 172 26.92 -2.29 3.67
C PRO A 172 27.20 -3.62 4.36
N ASN A 173 28.26 -4.31 3.94
CA ASN A 173 28.80 -5.41 4.75
C ASN A 173 29.19 -4.90 6.15
N ARG A 174 29.15 -5.79 7.14
CA ARG A 174 29.14 -5.52 8.61
C ARG A 174 30.14 -4.48 9.11
N ASP A 175 31.23 -4.22 8.38
CA ASP A 175 32.30 -3.30 8.73
C ASP A 175 31.99 -1.80 8.54
N ARG A 176 30.81 -1.40 8.04
CA ARG A 176 30.42 0.02 7.94
C ARG A 176 29.08 0.29 8.65
N PRO A 177 29.05 1.10 9.73
CA PRO A 177 27.80 1.41 10.42
C PRO A 177 26.85 2.25 9.55
N ILE A 178 25.55 1.97 9.61
CA ILE A 178 24.51 2.82 9.03
C ILE A 178 24.18 3.90 10.05
N ALA A 179 24.38 5.17 9.69
CA ALA A 179 23.78 6.28 10.43
C ALA A 179 22.28 6.30 10.11
N PHE A 180 21.45 6.03 11.12
CA PHE A 180 20.01 6.26 11.01
C PHE A 180 19.76 7.75 11.04
N VAL A 181 19.47 8.34 9.88
CA VAL A 181 19.03 9.73 9.80
C VAL A 181 17.50 9.73 9.81
N LEU A 182 16.92 10.19 10.92
CA LEU A 182 15.49 10.47 11.00
C LEU A 182 15.13 11.51 9.93
N PRO A 183 14.04 11.32 9.16
CA PRO A 183 13.55 12.37 8.27
C PRO A 183 13.25 13.63 9.10
N GLY A 184 14.04 14.69 8.90
CA GLY A 184 13.92 15.98 9.62
C GLY A 184 15.07 16.32 10.58
N LEU A 185 16.02 15.41 10.82
CA LEU A 185 17.25 15.71 11.54
C LEU A 185 18.42 15.65 10.55
N GLN A 186 18.59 16.73 9.78
CA GLN A 186 19.86 17.00 9.13
C GLN A 186 20.78 17.64 10.18
N SER A 187 21.84 16.94 10.55
CA SER A 187 23.04 17.57 11.15
C SER A 187 24.00 17.95 10.03
#